data_AF-A0AA51HE49-F1
#
_entry.id   AF-A0AA51HE49-F1
#
_cell.length_a   1.000
_cell.length_b   1.000
_cell.length_c   1.000
_cell.angle_alpha   90.00
_cell.angle_beta   90.00
_cell.angle_gamma   90.00
#
_symmetry.space_group_name_H-M   'P 1'
#
loop_
_entity.id
_entity.type
_entity.pdbx_description
1 polymer ?
#
loop_
_entity_poly.entity_id
_entity_poly.type
_entity_poly.pdbx_seq_one_letter_code
_entity_poly.pdbx_strand_id
1 'polypeptide(L)'
;MMKTYFNPGCALSIYKPEVENKIIEFLNKNYGEVELHKVCCRHNPQLKSGSLIINVCAGCDRRFRSLYEGISTISLWEVLDKLDTFQYPDYKGLELSVHDPCPIREKPQVHEAVRNLLKKMNINIIEAEFSGTRSICCGDDFYPKMPVKKVREKMKKRADSMPCDEVCVYCVSCVKSMHIGGKKPRHLIDLLMMEITEPQIYDTVKWHEQLQDYIDKH
;
A
#
# COMPACT_ATOMS: atom_id res chain seq x y z
N MET A 1 -14.95 -6.62 23.99
CA MET A 1 -14.99 -5.63 22.89
C MET A 1 -13.79 -5.86 22.00
N MET A 2 -13.98 -5.87 20.68
CA MET A 2 -12.90 -5.98 19.69
C MET A 2 -12.03 -4.74 19.77
N LYS A 3 -10.73 -4.90 20.07
CA LYS A 3 -9.77 -3.78 20.04
C LYS A 3 -9.29 -3.57 18.61
N THR A 4 -9.18 -2.31 18.21
CA THR A 4 -8.74 -1.91 16.87
C THR A 4 -7.36 -1.26 16.95
N TYR A 5 -6.49 -1.64 16.02
CA TYR A 5 -5.13 -1.16 15.92
C TYR A 5 -4.86 -0.62 14.53
N PHE A 6 -4.03 0.41 14.42
CA PHE A 6 -3.46 0.83 13.14
C PHE A 6 -2.01 0.36 13.03
N ASN A 7 -1.71 -0.41 11.98
CA ASN A 7 -0.34 -0.80 11.66
C ASN A 7 0.07 -0.17 10.32
N PRO A 8 1.01 0.80 10.34
CA PRO A 8 1.51 1.42 9.11
C PRO A 8 2.36 0.45 8.27
N GLY A 9 2.94 -0.57 8.92
CA GLY A 9 3.90 -1.48 8.32
C GLY A 9 5.25 -0.82 8.09
N CYS A 10 6.31 -1.63 8.08
CA CYS A 10 7.69 -1.15 7.96
C CYS A 10 7.92 -0.22 6.76
N ALA A 11 7.30 -0.54 5.62
CA ALA A 11 7.52 0.21 4.40
C ALA A 11 6.95 1.64 4.47
N LEU A 12 5.76 1.86 5.04
CA LEU A 12 5.24 3.22 5.22
C LEU A 12 6.03 3.95 6.30
N SER A 13 6.41 3.26 7.38
CA SER A 13 7.23 3.82 8.46
C SER A 13 8.59 4.31 8.00
N ILE A 14 9.20 3.66 7.01
CA ILE A 14 10.41 4.14 6.35
C ILE A 14 10.09 5.26 5.36
N TYR A 15 9.01 5.11 4.60
CA TYR A 15 8.65 6.01 3.51
C TYR A 15 8.28 7.41 4.01
N LYS A 16 7.35 7.48 4.96
CA LYS A 16 6.74 8.72 5.48
C LYS A 16 6.30 8.49 6.93
N PRO A 17 7.23 8.39 7.90
CA PRO A 17 6.90 8.13 9.30
C PRO A 17 5.95 9.18 9.90
N GLU A 18 6.03 10.42 9.44
CA GLU A 18 5.17 11.52 9.87
C GLU A 18 3.69 11.33 9.53
N VAL A 19 3.39 10.52 8.52
CA VAL A 19 2.01 10.23 8.12
C VAL A 19 1.31 9.29 9.09
N GLU A 20 2.05 8.48 9.85
CA GLU A 20 1.48 7.55 10.84
C GLU A 20 0.57 8.27 11.85
N ASN A 21 1.07 9.37 12.41
CA ASN A 21 0.35 10.15 13.41
C ASN A 21 -0.89 10.81 12.80
N LYS A 22 -0.78 11.36 11.58
CA LYS A 22 -1.93 11.93 10.86
C LYS A 22 -3.04 10.90 10.65
N ILE A 23 -2.69 9.67 10.27
CA ILE A 23 -3.66 8.60 10.05
C ILE A 23 -4.32 8.21 11.39
N ILE A 24 -3.56 8.06 12.46
CA ILE A 24 -4.12 7.70 13.77
C ILE A 24 -5.03 8.77 14.34
N GLU A 25 -4.64 10.04 14.24
CA GLU A 25 -5.49 11.16 14.66
C GLU A 25 -6.79 11.17 13.86
N PHE A 26 -6.70 10.96 12.54
CA PHE A 26 -7.87 10.86 11.69
C PHE A 26 -8.78 9.68 12.09
N LEU A 27 -8.21 8.49 12.30
CA LEU A 27 -8.98 7.29 12.68
C LEU A 27 -9.65 7.47 14.05
N ASN A 28 -8.95 8.02 15.05
CA ASN A 28 -9.54 8.27 16.37
C ASN A 28 -10.68 9.30 16.32
N LYS A 29 -10.58 10.28 15.43
CA LYS A 29 -11.63 11.29 15.25
C LYS A 29 -12.85 10.78 14.48
N ASN A 30 -12.66 9.86 13.52
CA ASN A 30 -13.69 9.56 12.52
C ASN A 30 -14.14 8.09 12.45
N TYR A 31 -13.37 7.17 13.03
CA TYR A 31 -13.64 5.73 12.95
C TYR A 31 -13.95 5.14 14.33
N GLY A 32 -13.14 5.44 15.34
CA GLY A 32 -13.32 4.93 16.70
C GLY A 32 -11.98 4.89 17.45
N GLU A 33 -11.96 4.32 18.65
CA GLU A 33 -10.72 4.16 19.43
C GLU A 33 -9.75 3.21 18.71
N VAL A 34 -8.62 3.76 18.24
CA VAL A 34 -7.59 3.03 17.48
C VAL A 34 -6.21 3.28 18.11
N GLU A 35 -5.55 2.19 18.52
CA GLU A 35 -4.20 2.23 19.08
C GLU A 35 -3.12 2.03 17.98
N LEU A 36 -1.97 2.71 18.09
CA LEU A 36 -0.83 2.47 17.19
C LEU A 36 -0.20 1.10 17.49
N HIS A 37 -0.02 0.29 16.45
CA HIS A 37 0.68 -0.98 16.53
C HIS A 37 1.88 -0.97 15.58
N LYS A 38 3.11 -0.93 16.13
CA LYS A 38 4.35 -0.81 15.33
C LYS A 38 5.12 -2.11 15.10
N VAL A 39 4.68 -3.23 15.68
CA VAL A 39 5.33 -4.52 15.51
C VAL A 39 5.23 -4.95 14.05
N CYS A 40 6.35 -5.38 13.46
CA CYS A 40 6.36 -5.81 12.08
C CYS A 40 5.55 -7.10 11.88
N CYS A 41 4.84 -7.21 10.76
CA CYS A 41 4.09 -8.41 10.37
C CYS A 41 4.93 -9.68 10.11
N ARG A 42 6.25 -9.61 10.29
CA ARG A 42 7.15 -10.79 10.33
C ARG A 42 7.38 -11.32 11.74
N HIS A 43 6.89 -10.61 12.76
CA HIS A 43 6.98 -10.96 14.17
C HIS A 43 5.60 -11.24 14.74
N ASN A 44 5.53 -11.95 15.87
CA ASN A 44 4.27 -12.16 16.56
C ASN A 44 3.67 -10.77 16.92
N PRO A 45 2.41 -10.47 16.56
CA PRO A 45 1.81 -9.16 16.78
C PRO A 45 1.64 -8.81 18.27
N GLN A 46 1.72 -9.78 19.19
CA GLN A 46 1.50 -9.56 20.63
C GLN A 46 0.13 -8.96 20.95
N LEU A 47 -0.87 -9.24 20.10
CA LEU A 47 -2.24 -8.80 20.25
C LEU A 47 -3.13 -9.94 20.73
N LYS A 48 -4.21 -9.61 21.44
CA LYS A 48 -5.19 -10.60 21.91
C LYS A 48 -6.00 -11.15 20.73
N SER A 49 -6.46 -12.39 20.85
CA SER A 49 -7.43 -12.96 19.90
C SER A 49 -8.70 -12.09 19.80
N GLY A 50 -9.21 -11.92 18.59
CA GLY A 50 -10.31 -11.03 18.26
C GLY A 50 -9.89 -9.58 18.00
N SER A 51 -8.59 -9.30 17.80
CA SER A 51 -8.12 -7.95 17.45
C SER A 51 -8.31 -7.66 15.96
N LEU A 52 -8.59 -6.40 15.63
CA LEU A 52 -8.68 -5.88 14.26
C LEU A 52 -7.48 -4.97 13.96
N ILE A 53 -6.80 -5.21 12.84
CA ILE A 53 -5.73 -4.34 12.35
C ILE A 53 -6.18 -3.60 11.08
N ILE A 54 -6.25 -2.28 11.18
CA ILE A 54 -6.31 -1.37 10.03
C ILE A 54 -4.89 -1.26 9.45
N ASN A 55 -4.71 -1.56 8.16
CA ASN A 55 -3.39 -1.54 7.52
C ASN A 55 -3.40 -0.75 6.20
N VAL A 56 -2.23 -0.25 5.80
CA VAL A 56 -2.00 0.39 4.48
C VAL A 56 -1.19 -0.50 3.53
N CYS A 57 -0.44 -1.45 4.09
CA CYS A 57 0.49 -2.28 3.34
C CYS A 57 -0.15 -3.61 2.95
N ALA A 58 -0.31 -3.85 1.66
CA ALA A 58 -0.80 -5.12 1.10
C ALA A 58 -0.04 -6.35 1.65
N GLY A 59 1.28 -6.24 1.81
CA GLY A 59 2.10 -7.32 2.37
C GLY A 59 1.83 -7.59 3.84
N CYS A 60 1.53 -6.55 4.63
CA CYS A 60 1.14 -6.68 6.02
C CYS A 60 -0.27 -7.27 6.14
N ASP A 61 -1.22 -6.84 5.31
CA ASP A 61 -2.57 -7.41 5.26
C ASP A 61 -2.53 -8.93 5.13
N ARG A 62 -1.83 -9.43 4.10
CA ARG A 62 -1.71 -10.87 3.85
C ARG A 62 -1.06 -11.61 5.01
N ARG A 63 0.03 -11.09 5.58
CA ARG A 63 0.72 -11.79 6.69
C ARG A 63 -0.13 -11.81 7.95
N PHE A 64 -0.71 -10.68 8.35
CA PHE A 64 -1.54 -10.62 9.54
C PHE A 64 -2.72 -11.57 9.45
N ARG A 65 -3.48 -11.55 8.34
CA ARG A 65 -4.67 -12.40 8.20
C ARG A 65 -4.38 -13.89 7.99
N SER A 66 -3.21 -14.24 7.45
CA SER A 66 -2.91 -15.64 7.10
C SER A 66 -2.01 -16.36 8.09
N LEU A 67 -1.20 -15.63 8.89
CA LEU A 67 -0.19 -16.25 9.76
C LEU A 67 -0.53 -16.18 11.25
N TYR A 68 -1.47 -15.33 11.68
CA TYR A 68 -1.75 -15.11 13.10
C TYR A 68 -3.23 -15.34 13.40
N GLU A 69 -3.50 -16.45 14.10
CA GLU A 69 -4.86 -16.81 14.52
C GLU A 69 -5.46 -15.73 15.45
N GLY A 70 -6.76 -15.47 15.27
CA GLY A 70 -7.47 -14.45 16.04
C GLY A 70 -7.20 -13.01 15.63
N ILE A 71 -6.38 -12.77 14.58
CA ILE A 71 -6.16 -11.43 14.02
C ILE A 71 -6.96 -11.27 12.73
N SER A 72 -7.77 -10.21 12.68
CA SER A 72 -8.50 -9.81 11.48
C SER A 72 -7.88 -8.54 10.89
N THR A 73 -8.08 -8.31 9.59
CA THR A 73 -7.54 -7.12 8.91
C THR A 73 -8.60 -6.40 8.07
N ILE A 74 -8.49 -5.08 8.05
CA ILE A 74 -9.19 -4.19 7.11
C ILE A 74 -8.16 -3.21 6.53
N SER A 75 -8.26 -2.88 5.25
CA SER A 75 -7.38 -1.87 4.68
C SER A 75 -7.85 -0.46 5.06
N LEU A 76 -6.91 0.48 5.19
CA LEU A 76 -7.21 1.90 5.35
C LEU A 76 -8.06 2.41 4.16
N TRP A 77 -7.87 1.82 2.98
CA TRP A 77 -8.61 2.18 1.77
C TRP A 77 -10.10 1.88 1.92
N GLU A 78 -10.45 0.69 2.42
CA GLU A 78 -11.83 0.33 2.73
C GLU A 78 -12.43 1.23 3.82
N VAL A 79 -11.64 1.59 4.83
CA VAL A 79 -12.09 2.50 5.90
C VAL A 79 -12.39 3.88 5.33
N LEU A 80 -11.45 4.47 4.60
CA LEU A 80 -11.63 5.80 4.00
C LEU A 80 -12.76 5.81 2.98
N ASP A 81 -12.95 4.73 2.21
CA ASP A 81 -14.04 4.69 1.23
C ASP A 81 -15.43 4.66 1.87
N LYS A 82 -15.56 4.11 3.08
CA LYS A 82 -16.82 4.06 3.82
C LYS A 82 -17.10 5.30 4.67
N LEU A 83 -16.11 6.17 4.85
CA LEU A 83 -16.26 7.39 5.65
C LEU A 83 -16.56 8.59 4.73
N ASP A 84 -17.62 9.33 5.07
CA ASP A 84 -17.98 10.57 4.36
C ASP A 84 -17.28 11.81 4.95
N THR A 85 -16.43 11.64 5.96
CA THR A 85 -15.79 12.74 6.69
C THR A 85 -14.43 13.15 6.13
N PHE A 86 -13.84 12.37 5.22
CA PHE A 86 -12.58 12.71 4.60
C PHE A 86 -12.80 13.74 3.48
N GLN A 87 -12.09 14.86 3.53
CA GLN A 87 -12.10 15.85 2.46
C GLN A 87 -11.12 15.44 1.37
N TYR A 88 -11.63 14.97 0.24
CA TYR A 88 -10.81 14.51 -0.88
C TYR A 88 -10.29 15.68 -1.71
N PRO A 89 -8.99 15.69 -2.09
CA PRO A 89 -8.46 16.63 -3.07
C PRO A 89 -9.11 16.46 -4.44
N ASP A 90 -9.26 17.54 -5.20
CA ASP A 90 -9.74 17.51 -6.59
C ASP A 90 -8.56 17.60 -7.58
N TYR A 91 -8.30 16.51 -8.30
CA TYR A 91 -7.26 16.43 -9.33
C TYR A 91 -7.72 16.80 -10.74
N LYS A 92 -8.92 17.39 -10.88
CA LYS A 92 -9.41 18.04 -12.11
C LYS A 92 -9.38 17.14 -13.34
N GLY A 93 -9.77 15.87 -13.18
CA GLY A 93 -9.84 14.90 -14.27
C GLY A 93 -8.51 14.29 -14.67
N LEU A 94 -7.49 14.35 -13.80
CA LEU A 94 -6.20 13.68 -14.02
C LEU A 94 -6.39 12.24 -14.49
N GLU A 95 -5.70 11.85 -15.56
CA GLU A 95 -5.72 10.48 -16.07
C GLU A 95 -4.52 9.68 -15.55
N LEU A 96 -4.76 8.50 -14.96
CA LEU A 96 -3.71 7.57 -14.56
C LEU A 96 -4.15 6.11 -14.64
N SER A 97 -3.18 5.20 -14.62
CA SER A 97 -3.42 3.76 -14.48
C SER A 97 -3.35 3.32 -13.03
N VAL A 98 -3.99 2.22 -12.67
CA VAL A 98 -3.88 1.63 -11.34
C VAL A 98 -3.07 0.34 -11.40
N HIS A 99 -2.10 0.20 -10.50
CA HIS A 99 -1.44 -1.07 -10.24
C HIS A 99 -1.85 -1.65 -8.90
N ASP A 100 -2.65 -2.70 -8.96
CA ASP A 100 -3.05 -3.48 -7.78
C ASP A 100 -1.92 -4.41 -7.32
N PRO A 101 -1.47 -4.33 -6.04
CA PRO A 101 -0.36 -5.11 -5.54
C PRO A 101 -0.76 -6.58 -5.32
N CYS A 102 0.14 -7.49 -5.66
CA CYS A 102 -0.15 -8.93 -5.65
C CYS A 102 -0.52 -9.56 -4.29
N PRO A 103 -0.09 -9.08 -3.10
CA PRO A 103 -0.44 -9.75 -1.83
C PRO A 103 -1.93 -9.70 -1.47
N ILE A 104 -2.69 -8.77 -2.06
CA ILE A 104 -4.13 -8.59 -1.82
C ILE A 104 -4.95 -8.85 -3.09
N ARG A 105 -4.39 -9.58 -4.07
CA ARG A 105 -5.08 -9.92 -5.33
C ARG A 105 -6.45 -10.56 -5.12
N GLU A 106 -6.62 -11.33 -4.05
CA GLU A 106 -7.88 -11.99 -3.69
C GLU A 106 -8.86 -11.10 -2.91
N LYS A 107 -8.59 -9.80 -2.77
CA LYS A 107 -9.44 -8.84 -2.02
C LYS A 107 -10.09 -7.82 -2.97
N PRO A 108 -11.12 -8.21 -3.75
CA PRO A 108 -11.82 -7.30 -4.66
C PRO A 108 -12.35 -6.04 -3.99
N GLN A 109 -12.77 -6.14 -2.72
CA GLN A 109 -13.24 -5.01 -1.94
C GLN A 109 -12.16 -3.93 -1.72
N VAL A 110 -10.88 -4.30 -1.63
CA VAL A 110 -9.78 -3.32 -1.51
C VAL A 110 -9.54 -2.65 -2.86
N HIS A 111 -9.59 -3.42 -3.96
CA HIS A 111 -9.46 -2.91 -5.32
C HIS A 111 -10.57 -1.89 -5.64
N GLU A 112 -11.80 -2.21 -5.26
CA GLU A 112 -12.96 -1.33 -5.41
C GLU A 112 -12.81 -0.05 -4.58
N ALA A 113 -12.43 -0.16 -3.30
CA ALA A 113 -12.20 0.99 -2.44
C ALA A 113 -11.16 1.96 -3.02
N VAL A 114 -10.04 1.45 -3.53
CA VAL A 114 -9.01 2.29 -4.19
C VAL A 114 -9.61 3.06 -5.38
N ARG A 115 -10.43 2.41 -6.22
CA ARG A 115 -11.04 3.04 -7.39
C ARG A 115 -12.07 4.09 -6.99
N ASN A 116 -12.84 3.83 -5.94
CA ASN A 116 -13.80 4.80 -5.40
C ASN A 116 -13.08 6.02 -4.82
N LEU A 117 -12.00 5.83 -4.07
CA LEU A 117 -11.17 6.93 -3.57
C LEU A 117 -10.60 7.80 -4.70
N LEU A 118 -10.07 7.17 -5.75
CA LEU A 118 -9.58 7.90 -6.93
C LEU A 118 -10.70 8.69 -7.63
N LYS A 119 -11.89 8.11 -7.79
CA LYS A 119 -13.06 8.82 -8.35
C LYS A 119 -13.51 9.99 -7.47
N LYS A 120 -13.54 9.81 -6.15
CA LYS A 120 -13.83 10.89 -5.17
C LYS A 120 -12.83 12.03 -5.26
N MET A 121 -11.61 11.73 -5.70
CA MET A 121 -10.55 12.70 -5.99
C MET A 121 -10.60 13.28 -7.42
N ASN A 122 -11.68 13.00 -8.18
CA ASN A 122 -11.86 13.42 -9.57
C ASN A 122 -10.71 12.98 -10.49
N ILE A 123 -10.28 11.71 -10.34
CA ILE A 123 -9.25 11.07 -11.18
C ILE A 123 -9.93 10.10 -12.15
N ASN A 124 -9.57 10.20 -13.43
CA ASN A 124 -9.98 9.32 -14.50
C ASN A 124 -9.04 8.11 -14.56
N ILE A 125 -9.60 6.91 -14.36
CA ILE A 125 -8.80 5.68 -14.31
C ILE A 125 -8.77 5.01 -15.68
N ILE A 126 -7.57 4.81 -16.23
CA ILE A 126 -7.35 4.01 -17.43
C ILE A 126 -6.81 2.64 -16.99
N GLU A 127 -7.70 1.65 -16.95
CA GLU A 127 -7.37 0.30 -16.50
C GLU A 127 -6.39 -0.40 -17.44
N ALA A 128 -5.37 -1.05 -16.86
CA ALA A 128 -4.48 -1.94 -17.60
C ALA A 128 -5.19 -3.28 -17.89
N GLU A 129 -4.71 -4.02 -18.89
CA GLU A 129 -5.26 -5.35 -19.25
C GLU A 129 -5.33 -6.30 -18.04
N PHE A 130 -4.28 -6.29 -17.21
CA PHE A 130 -4.20 -7.03 -15.97
C PHE A 130 -4.37 -6.10 -14.77
N SER A 131 -5.58 -6.08 -14.21
CA SER A 131 -5.94 -5.27 -13.04
C SER A 131 -6.84 -6.03 -12.06
N GLY A 132 -7.02 -5.46 -10.87
CA GLY A 132 -7.78 -6.04 -9.76
C GLY A 132 -7.30 -7.45 -9.42
N THR A 133 -8.23 -8.39 -9.39
CA THR A 133 -7.96 -9.80 -9.09
C THR A 133 -7.13 -10.52 -10.16
N ARG A 134 -6.95 -9.92 -11.35
CA ARG A 134 -6.08 -10.42 -12.42
C ARG A 134 -4.70 -9.74 -12.43
N SER A 135 -4.40 -8.84 -11.49
CA SER A 135 -3.15 -8.08 -11.49
C SER A 135 -1.91 -8.97 -11.33
N ILE A 136 -0.89 -8.66 -12.12
CA ILE A 136 0.41 -9.32 -12.09
C ILE A 136 1.35 -8.55 -11.16
N CYS A 137 2.21 -9.27 -10.43
CA CYS A 137 3.21 -8.70 -9.52
C CYS A 137 4.06 -7.62 -10.20
N CYS A 138 4.39 -6.55 -9.45
CA CYS A 138 5.30 -5.48 -9.87
C CYS A 138 6.74 -5.93 -10.14
N GLY A 139 7.13 -7.13 -9.71
CA GLY A 139 8.49 -7.64 -9.83
C GLY A 139 9.23 -7.75 -8.51
N ASP A 140 8.94 -6.88 -7.53
CA ASP A 140 9.69 -6.79 -6.27
C ASP A 140 9.71 -8.09 -5.46
N ASP A 141 8.60 -8.84 -5.39
CA ASP A 141 8.50 -10.08 -4.63
C ASP A 141 9.40 -11.22 -5.17
N PHE A 142 9.98 -11.05 -6.36
CA PHE A 142 10.97 -11.98 -6.90
C PHE A 142 12.39 -11.74 -6.37
N TYR A 143 12.64 -10.63 -5.65
CA TYR A 143 13.87 -10.46 -4.87
C TYR A 143 13.70 -11.09 -3.48
N PRO A 144 14.71 -11.78 -2.92
CA PRO A 144 16.01 -12.15 -3.52
C PRO A 144 15.97 -13.50 -4.27
N LYS A 145 14.78 -14.02 -4.60
CA LYS A 145 14.57 -15.35 -5.23
C LYS A 145 15.16 -15.48 -6.64
N MET A 146 15.51 -14.35 -7.28
CA MET A 146 16.07 -14.28 -8.63
C MET A 146 17.20 -13.23 -8.68
N PRO A 147 18.14 -13.34 -9.65
CA PRO A 147 19.14 -12.30 -9.87
C PRO A 147 18.49 -10.93 -10.09
N VAL A 148 19.05 -9.88 -9.49
CA VAL A 148 18.52 -8.51 -9.51
C VAL A 148 18.23 -8.02 -10.94
N LYS A 149 19.07 -8.39 -11.92
CA LYS A 149 18.83 -8.07 -13.32
C LYS A 149 17.48 -8.61 -13.83
N LYS A 150 17.16 -9.88 -13.54
CA LYS A 150 15.88 -10.50 -13.92
C LYS A 150 14.70 -9.91 -13.15
N VAL A 151 14.91 -9.49 -11.90
CA VAL A 151 13.91 -8.77 -11.12
C VAL A 151 13.57 -7.43 -11.80
N ARG A 152 14.59 -6.66 -12.20
CA ARG A 152 14.42 -5.39 -12.93
C ARG A 152 13.75 -5.56 -14.30
N GLU A 153 14.06 -6.63 -15.02
CA GLU A 153 13.38 -6.98 -16.28
C GLU A 153 11.87 -7.21 -16.05
N LYS A 154 11.50 -7.88 -14.95
CA LYS A 154 10.08 -8.07 -14.57
C LYS A 154 9.41 -6.75 -14.17
N MET A 155 10.11 -5.89 -13.42
CA MET A 155 9.63 -4.55 -13.07
C MET A 155 9.35 -3.71 -14.32
N LYS A 156 10.31 -3.67 -15.26
CA LYS A 156 10.14 -3.00 -16.54
C LYS A 156 8.96 -3.57 -17.33
N LYS A 157 8.87 -4.91 -17.47
CA LYS A 157 7.75 -5.55 -18.17
C LYS A 157 6.39 -5.18 -17.57
N ARG A 158 6.28 -5.11 -16.24
CA ARG A 158 5.02 -4.72 -15.59
C ARG A 158 4.72 -3.24 -15.80
N ALA A 159 5.72 -2.36 -15.70
CA ALA A 159 5.58 -0.94 -15.94
C ALA A 159 5.17 -0.64 -17.40
N ASP A 160 5.78 -1.31 -18.38
CA ASP A 160 5.46 -1.21 -19.81
C ASP A 160 4.00 -1.62 -20.12
N SER A 161 3.38 -2.46 -19.28
CA SER A 161 1.97 -2.87 -19.44
C SER A 161 0.96 -1.83 -18.94
N MET A 162 1.41 -0.74 -18.33
CA MET A 162 0.54 0.34 -17.85
C MET A 162 0.21 1.30 -18.99
N PRO A 163 -1.08 1.57 -19.28
CA PRO A 163 -1.47 2.42 -20.39
C PRO A 163 -1.11 3.90 -20.19
N CYS A 164 -1.03 4.38 -18.95
CA CYS A 164 -0.59 5.74 -18.63
C CYS A 164 0.86 5.78 -18.15
N ASP A 165 1.48 6.96 -18.21
CA ASP A 165 2.79 7.20 -17.59
C ASP A 165 2.68 7.38 -16.08
N GLU A 166 1.62 8.05 -15.61
CA GLU A 166 1.28 8.10 -14.20
C GLU A 166 0.55 6.84 -13.76
N VAL A 167 1.00 6.25 -12.65
CA VAL A 167 0.48 4.98 -12.15
C VAL A 167 0.18 5.11 -10.67
N CYS A 168 -1.10 5.09 -10.30
CA CYS A 168 -1.51 4.95 -8.91
C CYS A 168 -1.07 3.60 -8.36
N VAL A 169 -0.32 3.65 -7.26
CA VAL A 169 0.12 2.48 -6.50
C VAL A 169 -0.29 2.66 -5.03
N TYR A 170 -0.52 1.56 -4.32
CA TYR A 170 -0.87 1.61 -2.90
C TYR A 170 -0.09 0.54 -2.11
N CYS A 171 1.15 0.35 -2.56
CA CYS A 171 2.18 -0.43 -1.92
C CYS A 171 3.51 0.30 -2.18
N VAL A 172 4.28 0.58 -1.13
CA VAL A 172 5.53 1.33 -1.22
C VAL A 172 6.57 0.63 -2.11
N SER A 173 6.69 -0.70 -2.06
CA SER A 173 7.56 -1.45 -3.00
C SER A 173 7.14 -1.29 -4.47
N CYS A 174 5.85 -1.07 -4.74
CA CYS A 174 5.37 -0.83 -6.09
C CYS A 174 5.75 0.57 -6.59
N VAL A 175 5.93 1.55 -5.70
CA VAL A 175 6.53 2.86 -6.05
C VAL A 175 7.91 2.65 -6.66
N LYS A 176 8.77 1.89 -5.96
CA LYS A 176 10.14 1.60 -6.43
C LYS A 176 10.11 0.87 -7.77
N SER A 177 9.28 -0.17 -7.87
CA SER A 177 9.17 -1.00 -9.07
C SER A 177 8.71 -0.23 -10.31
N MET A 178 7.68 0.60 -10.17
CA MET A 178 7.16 1.42 -11.27
C MET A 178 8.17 2.48 -11.70
N HIS A 179 8.87 3.09 -10.74
CA HIS A 179 9.94 4.04 -11.03
C HIS A 179 11.11 3.39 -11.79
N ILE A 180 11.61 2.24 -11.32
CA ILE A 180 12.66 1.46 -12.01
C ILE A 180 12.22 1.09 -13.44
N GLY A 181 10.94 0.76 -13.62
CA GLY A 181 10.36 0.44 -14.92
C GLY A 181 10.12 1.64 -15.84
N GLY A 182 10.41 2.88 -15.39
CA GLY A 182 10.30 4.09 -16.19
C GLY A 182 8.95 4.82 -16.12
N LYS A 183 8.06 4.42 -15.20
CA LYS A 183 6.76 5.09 -14.97
C LYS A 183 6.85 6.09 -13.82
N LYS A 184 5.83 6.96 -13.70
CA LYS A 184 5.69 7.95 -12.64
C LYS A 184 4.71 7.43 -11.58
N PRO A 185 5.18 6.75 -10.52
CA PRO A 185 4.28 6.25 -9.48
C PRO A 185 3.61 7.41 -8.73
N ARG A 186 2.34 7.23 -8.38
CA ARG A 186 1.56 8.09 -7.49
C ARG A 186 1.05 7.22 -6.34
N HIS A 187 1.67 7.29 -5.17
CA HIS A 187 1.24 6.50 -4.02
C HIS A 187 -0.09 7.05 -3.48
N LEU A 188 -1.04 6.18 -3.15
CA LEU A 188 -2.39 6.60 -2.77
C LEU A 188 -2.43 7.49 -1.52
N ILE A 189 -1.54 7.26 -0.54
CA ILE A 189 -1.39 8.19 0.59
C ILE A 189 -1.02 9.59 0.12
N ASP A 190 -0.07 9.70 -0.80
CA ASP A 190 0.43 11.01 -1.25
C ASP A 190 -0.66 11.74 -2.04
N LEU A 191 -1.45 11.02 -2.83
CA LEU A 191 -2.63 11.57 -3.50
C LEU A 191 -3.64 12.12 -2.48
N LEU A 192 -3.93 11.37 -1.42
CA LEU A 192 -4.85 11.82 -0.37
C LEU A 192 -4.33 13.05 0.39
N MET A 193 -3.00 13.21 0.50
CA MET A 193 -2.35 14.30 1.23
C MET A 193 -1.93 15.48 0.33
N MET A 194 -2.20 15.43 -0.98
CA MET A 194 -1.69 16.39 -1.98
C MET A 194 -0.16 16.51 -2.00
N GLU A 195 0.54 15.41 -1.77
CA GLU A 195 2.00 15.34 -1.75
C GLU A 195 2.55 14.69 -3.03
N ILE A 196 3.82 14.94 -3.32
CA ILE A 196 4.54 14.30 -4.42
C ILE A 196 5.05 12.94 -3.97
N THR A 197 4.83 11.92 -4.81
CA THR A 197 5.40 10.59 -4.61
C THR A 197 6.85 10.56 -5.07
N GLU A 198 7.77 10.64 -4.12
CA GLU A 198 9.19 10.43 -4.39
C GLU A 198 9.54 8.94 -4.24
N PRO A 199 10.34 8.36 -5.15
CA PRO A 199 10.77 6.97 -5.03
C PRO A 199 11.82 6.75 -3.93
N GLN A 200 12.41 7.81 -3.34
CA GLN A 200 13.46 7.74 -2.32
C GLN A 200 14.56 6.72 -2.68
N ILE A 201 15.06 5.92 -1.73
CA ILE A 201 15.91 4.76 -2.05
C ILE A 201 15.08 3.77 -2.87
N TYR A 202 15.44 3.61 -4.14
CA TYR A 202 14.78 2.70 -5.08
C TYR A 202 15.71 1.62 -5.63
N ASP A 203 17.02 1.66 -5.34
CA ASP A 203 17.87 0.52 -5.66
C ASP A 203 17.34 -0.72 -4.94
N THR A 204 17.05 -1.78 -5.70
CA THR A 204 16.37 -2.98 -5.19
C THR A 204 17.10 -3.60 -4.00
N VAL A 205 18.44 -3.62 -4.00
CA VAL A 205 19.19 -4.24 -2.90
C VAL A 205 19.11 -3.32 -1.68
N LYS A 206 19.44 -2.04 -1.84
CA LYS A 206 19.45 -1.06 -0.73
C LYS A 206 18.07 -0.87 -0.09
N TRP A 207 17.00 -0.90 -0.87
CA TRP A 207 15.63 -0.81 -0.35
C TRP A 207 15.29 -2.01 0.55
N HIS A 208 15.68 -3.22 0.14
CA HIS A 208 15.41 -4.41 0.94
C HIS A 208 16.33 -4.52 2.16
N GLU A 209 17.57 -4.03 2.10
CA GLU A 209 18.44 -3.85 3.27
C GLU A 209 17.78 -2.89 4.28
N GLN A 210 17.31 -1.74 3.84
CA GLN A 210 16.62 -0.78 4.69
C GLN A 210 15.33 -1.34 5.32
N LEU A 211 14.54 -2.11 4.54
CA LEU A 211 13.38 -2.82 5.07
C LEU A 211 13.80 -3.83 6.15
N GLN A 212 14.86 -4.60 5.91
CA GLN A 212 15.34 -5.60 6.86
C GLN A 212 15.85 -4.95 8.14
N ASP A 213 16.59 -3.84 8.05
CA ASP A 213 17.03 -3.05 9.21
C ASP A 213 15.86 -2.56 10.07
N TYR A 214 14.75 -2.14 9.45
CA TYR A 214 13.56 -1.75 10.20
C TYR A 214 12.92 -2.98 10.87
N ILE A 215 12.79 -4.08 10.12
CA ILE A 215 12.22 -5.34 10.61
C ILE A 215 12.99 -5.80 11.83
N ASP A 216 14.31 -5.89 11.78
CA ASP A 216 15.12 -6.43 12.89
C ASP A 216 15.03 -5.59 14.17
N LYS A 217 14.61 -4.31 14.05
CA LYS A 217 14.43 -3.39 15.18
C LYS A 217 12.99 -3.35 15.75
N HIS A 218 11.98 -3.87 15.05
CA HIS A 218 10.54 -3.71 15.38
C HIS A 218 9.70 -4.97 15.12
#